data_AF-A0A379QD08-F1
#
_entry.id   AF-A0A379QD08-F1
#
_cell.length_a   1.000
_cell.length_b   1.000
_cell.length_c   1.000
_cell.angle_alpha   90.00
_cell.angle_beta   90.00
_cell.angle_gamma   90.00
#
_symmetry.space_group_name_H-M   'P 1'
#
loop_
_entity.id
_entity.type
_entity.pdbx_description
1 polymer ?
#
loop_
_entity_poly.entity_id
_entity_poly.type
_entity_poly.pdbx_seq_one_letter_code
_entity_poly.pdbx_strand_id
1 'polypeptide(L)'
;MSTLRQQLADMQKQLDLSVQASKATLIIEKCGVVLSRTDTVAGHYSRLKYQYPALQRLPPELRVTWNENQRNELKNAANSVNNLLSQWSRWLKNQTLAGAAISTENPDPQLDEETTTKEPTAYDIIQNDSLTNCMNLSLGLYRTLSGQLNNAWEEWQQELRQQIHVDNKTLEAQQKVGKLKEIADEYSNLRNKFDALVQSLPENGESITQIRSMAEHLNTLRGMMKTDWPLAVQHFFDRINGPQSGKPTLSTLTTEVFEWLRDEDMLEDFVITRK
;
A
#
# COMPACT_ATOMS: atom_id res chain seq x y z
N MET A 1 -56.80 37.72 24.48
CA MET A 1 -55.53 38.49 24.38
C MET A 1 -54.54 37.85 25.33
N SER A 2 -53.45 37.27 24.84
CA SER A 2 -52.37 36.80 25.70
C SER A 2 -51.74 38.01 26.41
N THR A 3 -51.43 37.86 27.69
CA THR A 3 -50.77 38.92 28.46
C THR A 3 -49.33 39.07 28.00
N LEU A 4 -48.77 40.28 28.08
CA LEU A 4 -47.36 40.56 27.72
C LEU A 4 -46.36 39.61 28.41
N ARG A 5 -46.68 39.12 29.61
CA ARG A 5 -45.90 38.11 30.34
C ARG A 5 -45.84 36.77 29.61
N GLN A 6 -46.95 36.33 29.00
CA GLN A 6 -46.99 35.09 28.24
C GLN A 6 -46.13 35.21 26.97
N GLN A 7 -46.22 36.34 26.27
CA GLN A 7 -45.40 36.59 25.08
C GLN A 7 -43.91 36.67 25.42
N LEU A 8 -43.55 37.26 26.56
CA LEU A 8 -42.16 37.35 27.00
C LEU A 8 -41.60 35.97 27.38
N ALA A 9 -42.39 35.12 28.05
CA ALA A 9 -42.01 33.74 28.34
C ALA A 9 -41.85 32.88 27.08
N ASP A 10 -42.75 33.05 26.09
CA ASP A 10 -42.66 32.34 24.82
C ASP A 10 -41.42 32.77 24.00
N MET A 11 -41.08 34.06 23.99
CA MET A 11 -39.86 34.55 23.35
C MET A 11 -38.59 34.08 24.07
N GLN A 12 -38.58 34.05 25.41
CA GLN A 12 -37.47 33.51 26.20
C GLN A 12 -37.22 32.05 25.84
N LYS A 13 -38.29 31.24 25.79
CA LYS A 13 -38.22 29.83 25.40
C LYS A 13 -37.72 29.64 23.97
N GLN A 14 -38.16 30.47 23.03
CA GLN A 14 -37.67 30.43 21.65
C GLN A 14 -36.19 30.81 21.55
N LEU A 15 -35.74 31.80 22.32
CA LEU A 15 -34.34 32.19 22.39
C LEU A 15 -33.48 31.04 22.95
N ASP A 16 -33.90 30.41 24.05
CA ASP A 16 -33.20 29.27 24.66
C ASP A 16 -33.10 28.08 23.70
N LEU A 17 -34.19 27.76 22.99
CA LEU A 17 -34.18 26.73 21.94
C LEU A 17 -33.22 27.06 20.79
N SER A 18 -33.17 28.32 20.36
CA SER A 18 -32.25 28.76 19.30
C SER A 18 -30.77 28.67 19.74
N VAL A 19 -30.49 29.03 20.99
CA VAL A 19 -29.15 28.91 21.59
C VAL A 19 -28.75 27.44 21.72
N GLN A 20 -29.66 26.56 22.13
CA GLN A 20 -29.40 25.12 22.17
C GLN A 20 -29.19 24.52 20.77
N ALA A 21 -29.99 24.92 19.78
CA ALA A 21 -29.84 24.45 18.39
C ALA A 21 -28.50 24.87 17.77
N SER A 22 -28.04 26.09 18.04
CA SER A 22 -26.73 26.56 17.58
C SER A 22 -25.58 25.81 18.26
N LYS A 23 -25.67 25.55 19.58
CA LYS A 23 -24.71 24.69 20.31
C LYS A 23 -24.66 23.27 19.75
N ALA A 24 -25.82 22.66 19.48
CA ALA A 24 -25.89 21.31 18.91
C ALA A 24 -25.27 21.25 17.51
N THR A 25 -25.53 22.26 16.66
CA THR A 25 -24.94 22.35 15.32
C THR A 25 -23.41 22.41 15.38
N LEU A 26 -22.87 23.22 16.29
CA LEU A 26 -21.42 23.32 16.51
C LEU A 26 -20.82 21.99 16.96
N ILE A 27 -21.47 21.26 17.88
CA ILE A 27 -21.01 19.94 18.33
C ILE A 27 -20.97 18.96 17.15
N ILE A 28 -22.01 18.92 16.32
CA ILE A 28 -22.10 18.02 15.16
C ILE A 28 -20.95 18.28 14.17
N GLU A 29 -20.73 19.55 13.80
CA GLU A 29 -19.65 19.93 12.87
C GLU A 29 -18.29 19.42 13.37
N LYS A 30 -18.03 19.61 14.66
CA LYS A 30 -16.75 19.25 15.27
C LYS A 30 -16.58 17.73 15.44
N CYS A 31 -17.64 17.01 15.78
CA CYS A 31 -17.65 15.55 15.72
C CYS A 31 -17.34 15.03 14.31
N GLY A 32 -17.81 15.71 13.26
CA GLY A 32 -17.46 15.39 11.87
C GLY A 32 -15.95 15.53 11.58
N VAL A 33 -15.30 16.55 12.15
CA VAL A 33 -13.83 16.72 12.04
C VAL A 33 -13.08 15.60 12.76
N VAL A 34 -13.52 15.19 13.95
CA VAL A 34 -12.90 14.06 14.66
C VAL A 34 -13.02 12.79 13.84
N LEU A 35 -14.24 12.48 13.38
CA LEU A 35 -14.55 11.27 12.61
C LEU A 35 -13.71 11.17 11.34
N SER A 36 -13.65 12.24 10.54
CA SER A 36 -12.83 12.25 9.31
C SER A 36 -11.34 12.02 9.56
N ARG A 37 -10.78 12.60 10.64
CA ARG A 37 -9.37 12.42 11.00
C ARG A 37 -9.10 11.00 11.52
N THR A 38 -9.98 10.46 12.36
CA THR A 38 -9.85 9.09 12.88
C THR A 38 -10.02 8.05 11.80
N ASP A 39 -10.96 8.24 10.87
CA ASP A 39 -11.22 7.31 9.77
C ASP A 39 -10.03 7.20 8.83
N THR A 40 -9.36 8.32 8.56
CA THR A 40 -8.14 8.34 7.74
C THR A 40 -7.05 7.47 8.35
N VAL A 41 -6.77 7.65 9.65
CA VAL A 41 -5.77 6.85 10.37
C VAL A 41 -6.19 5.38 10.48
N ALA A 42 -7.45 5.11 10.78
CA ALA A 42 -7.98 3.75 10.82
C ALA A 42 -7.82 3.03 9.46
N GLY A 43 -8.05 3.74 8.35
CA GLY A 43 -7.83 3.25 6.98
C GLY A 43 -6.37 2.90 6.69
N HIS A 44 -5.41 3.68 7.21
CA HIS A 44 -3.99 3.38 7.09
C HIS A 44 -3.60 2.09 7.83
N TYR A 45 -4.06 1.94 9.08
CA TYR A 45 -3.78 0.74 9.87
C TYR A 45 -4.53 -0.49 9.37
N SER A 46 -5.71 -0.34 8.77
CA SER A 46 -6.44 -1.46 8.19
C SER A 46 -5.67 -2.07 7.01
N ARG A 47 -5.04 -1.25 6.16
CA ARG A 47 -4.12 -1.73 5.10
C ARG A 47 -2.88 -2.39 5.68
N LEU A 48 -2.25 -1.74 6.66
CA LEU A 48 -1.04 -2.25 7.32
C LEU A 48 -1.26 -3.62 7.95
N LYS A 49 -2.45 -3.86 8.52
CA LYS A 49 -2.87 -5.14 9.10
C LYS A 49 -2.82 -6.30 8.10
N TYR A 50 -3.04 -6.04 6.81
CA TYR A 50 -2.98 -7.06 5.76
C TYR A 50 -1.58 -7.18 5.15
N GLN A 51 -0.91 -6.04 4.93
CA GLN A 51 0.43 -5.99 4.34
C GLN A 51 1.51 -6.62 5.23
N TYR A 52 1.44 -6.41 6.55
CA TYR A 52 2.46 -6.94 7.46
C TYR A 52 2.50 -8.48 7.46
N PRO A 53 1.38 -9.22 7.68
CA PRO A 53 1.38 -10.68 7.60
C PRO A 53 1.75 -11.23 6.23
N ALA A 54 1.41 -10.52 5.15
CA ALA A 54 1.85 -10.88 3.81
C ALA A 54 3.39 -10.88 3.79
N LEU A 55 4.02 -9.75 4.10
CA LEU A 55 5.47 -9.59 4.03
C LEU A 55 6.27 -10.48 5.02
N GLN A 56 5.62 -11.08 6.02
CA GLN A 56 6.25 -12.14 6.82
C GLN A 56 6.51 -13.45 6.05
N ARG A 57 5.93 -13.62 4.85
CA ARG A 57 6.21 -14.75 3.96
C ARG A 57 7.48 -14.56 3.11
N LEU A 58 8.12 -13.40 3.19
CA LEU A 58 9.41 -13.14 2.57
C LEU A 58 10.51 -14.05 3.15
N PRO A 59 11.64 -14.21 2.42
CA PRO A 59 12.84 -14.85 2.96
C PRO A 59 13.22 -14.27 4.32
N PRO A 60 13.73 -15.09 5.26
CA PRO A 60 13.95 -14.68 6.65
C PRO A 60 14.88 -13.46 6.80
N GLU A 61 15.81 -13.27 5.86
CA GLU A 61 16.76 -12.15 5.84
C GLU A 61 16.09 -10.80 5.56
N LEU A 62 14.97 -10.81 4.83
CA LEU A 62 14.21 -9.60 4.43
C LEU A 62 12.95 -9.38 5.28
N ARG A 63 12.71 -10.23 6.30
CA ARG A 63 11.52 -10.08 7.14
C ARG A 63 11.67 -8.85 8.02
N VAL A 64 10.62 -8.03 8.06
CA VAL A 64 10.55 -6.88 8.96
C VAL A 64 10.36 -7.38 10.39
N THR A 65 11.46 -7.41 11.16
CA THR A 65 11.45 -7.62 12.61
C THR A 65 11.46 -6.28 13.32
N TRP A 66 10.50 -6.05 14.21
CA TRP A 66 10.45 -4.80 14.96
C TRP A 66 11.52 -4.77 16.04
N ASN A 67 12.24 -3.65 16.11
CA ASN A 67 13.18 -3.40 17.19
C ASN A 67 12.44 -2.95 18.47
N GLU A 68 13.17 -2.87 19.58
CA GLU A 68 12.58 -2.49 20.88
C GLU A 68 12.02 -1.06 20.86
N ASN A 69 12.67 -0.13 20.15
CA ASN A 69 12.19 1.24 20.03
C ASN A 69 10.82 1.32 19.33
N GLN A 70 10.63 0.55 18.26
CA GLN A 70 9.37 0.49 17.52
C GLN A 70 8.25 -0.17 18.32
N ARG A 71 8.56 -1.21 19.10
CA ARG A 71 7.60 -1.78 20.05
C ARG A 71 7.16 -0.74 21.09
N ASN A 72 8.08 0.09 21.55
CA ASN A 72 7.76 1.19 22.46
C ASN A 72 6.95 2.29 21.77
N GLU A 73 7.26 2.67 20.53
CA GLU A 73 6.44 3.59 19.73
C GLU A 73 5.02 3.08 19.52
N LEU A 74 4.86 1.78 19.23
CA LEU A 74 3.55 1.11 19.14
C LEU A 74 2.78 1.20 20.45
N LYS A 75 3.45 0.91 21.58
CA LYS A 75 2.86 1.00 22.91
C LYS A 75 2.42 2.43 23.22
N ASN A 76 3.23 3.42 22.86
CA ASN A 76 2.92 4.83 23.04
C ASN A 76 1.71 5.27 22.18
N ALA A 77 1.66 4.86 20.91
CA ALA A 77 0.52 5.12 20.04
C ALA A 77 -0.76 4.47 20.59
N ALA A 78 -0.71 3.19 20.99
CA ALA A 78 -1.85 2.49 21.59
C ALA A 78 -2.34 3.16 22.89
N ASN A 79 -1.42 3.59 23.75
CA ASN A 79 -1.75 4.32 24.97
C ASN A 79 -2.42 5.67 24.66
N SER A 80 -1.97 6.38 23.62
CA SER A 80 -2.59 7.64 23.20
C SER A 80 -4.03 7.45 22.71
N VAL A 81 -4.30 6.39 21.95
CA VAL A 81 -5.65 6.00 21.51
C VAL A 81 -6.54 5.66 22.71
N ASN A 82 -6.05 4.86 23.66
CA ASN A 82 -6.81 4.50 24.86
C ASN A 82 -7.14 5.72 25.74
N ASN A 83 -6.21 6.66 25.85
CA ASN A 83 -6.44 7.93 26.55
C ASN A 83 -7.53 8.74 25.84
N LEU A 84 -7.46 8.87 24.51
CA LEU A 84 -8.46 9.57 23.72
C LEU A 84 -9.85 8.93 23.86
N LEU A 85 -9.95 7.61 23.80
CA LEU A 85 -11.19 6.87 23.99
C LEU A 85 -11.79 7.09 25.39
N SER A 86 -10.92 7.16 26.41
CA SER A 86 -11.33 7.46 27.79
C SER A 86 -11.86 8.88 27.93
N GLN A 87 -11.20 9.87 27.32
CA GLN A 87 -11.64 11.26 27.29
C GLN A 87 -12.99 11.40 26.58
N TRP A 88 -13.14 10.76 25.41
CA TRP A 88 -14.37 10.75 24.65
C TRP A 88 -15.54 10.13 25.43
N SER A 89 -15.28 9.00 26.09
CA SER A 89 -16.29 8.31 26.92
C SER A 89 -16.75 9.14 28.11
N ARG A 90 -15.84 9.89 28.74
CA ARG A 90 -16.18 10.82 29.83
C ARG A 90 -17.03 11.98 29.34
N TRP A 91 -16.66 12.58 28.21
CA TRP A 91 -17.44 13.65 27.60
C TRP A 91 -18.84 13.20 27.21
N LEU A 92 -18.98 12.03 26.59
CA LEU A 92 -20.29 11.49 26.20
C LEU A 92 -21.22 11.33 27.41
N LYS A 93 -20.68 10.84 28.55
CA LYS A 93 -21.41 10.72 29.82
C LYS A 93 -21.85 12.09 30.36
N ASN A 94 -20.98 13.10 30.28
CA ASN A 94 -21.31 14.45 30.74
C ASN A 94 -22.42 15.08 29.89
N GLN A 95 -22.43 14.86 28.57
CA GLN A 95 -23.51 15.34 27.69
C GLN A 95 -24.86 14.67 28.00
N THR A 96 -24.86 13.39 28.33
CA THR A 96 -26.10 12.66 28.69
C THR A 96 -26.66 13.13 30.04
N LEU A 97 -25.79 13.45 31.00
CA LEU A 97 -26.21 14.00 32.30
C LEU A 97 -26.74 15.45 32.17
N ALA A 98 -26.11 16.28 31.34
CA ALA A 98 -26.60 17.64 31.06
C ALA A 98 -27.99 17.65 30.41
N GLY A 99 -28.25 16.73 29.47
CA GLY A 99 -29.58 16.58 28.86
C GLY A 99 -30.66 16.08 29.84
N ALA A 100 -30.28 15.30 30.87
CA ALA A 100 -31.20 14.82 31.88
C ALA A 100 -31.58 15.89 32.92
N ALA A 101 -30.63 16.75 33.32
CA ALA A 101 -30.87 17.83 34.30
C ALA A 101 -31.87 18.89 33.78
N ILE A 102 -31.86 19.18 32.48
CA ILE A 102 -32.74 20.17 31.83
C ILE A 102 -34.21 19.69 31.77
N SER A 103 -34.46 18.38 31.91
CA SER A 103 -35.83 17.83 31.91
C SER A 103 -36.52 17.93 33.29
N THR A 104 -35.86 18.48 34.30
CA THR A 104 -36.31 18.47 35.72
C THR A 104 -36.33 19.84 36.40
N GLU A 105 -36.52 20.95 35.68
CA GLU A 105 -36.74 22.27 36.31
C GLU A 105 -38.21 22.70 36.25
N ASN A 106 -38.89 22.60 37.40
CA ASN A 106 -40.02 23.44 37.76
C ASN A 106 -39.52 24.88 37.99
N PRO A 107 -40.28 25.93 37.62
CA PRO A 107 -39.83 27.30 37.77
C PRO A 107 -40.15 27.80 39.18
N ASP A 108 -39.13 28.09 39.98
CA ASP A 108 -39.22 29.14 41.00
C ASP A 108 -37.89 29.90 41.03
N PRO A 109 -37.89 31.25 41.05
CA PRO A 109 -36.68 32.02 40.81
C PRO A 109 -35.97 32.32 42.13
N GLN A 110 -34.73 31.87 42.26
CA GLN A 110 -33.76 32.54 43.11
C GLN A 110 -32.53 32.90 42.26
N LEU A 111 -32.40 34.21 42.05
CA LEU A 111 -31.16 34.87 41.71
C LEU A 111 -30.19 34.67 42.88
N ASP A 112 -29.08 33.98 42.65
CA ASP A 112 -27.78 34.16 43.30
C ASP A 112 -26.74 33.47 42.40
N GLU A 113 -25.90 34.28 41.75
CA GLU A 113 -24.48 34.48 42.08
C GLU A 113 -23.56 33.37 41.54
N GLU A 114 -22.73 33.79 40.59
CA GLU A 114 -21.39 33.28 40.29
C GLU A 114 -21.11 31.78 40.48
N THR A 115 -21.42 31.00 39.45
CA THR A 115 -20.50 29.92 39.04
C THR A 115 -20.33 29.94 37.53
N THR A 116 -19.31 30.65 37.07
CA THR A 116 -18.62 30.34 35.81
C THR A 116 -17.88 29.01 35.94
N THR A 117 -18.62 27.93 36.18
CA THR A 117 -18.10 26.58 36.00
C THR A 117 -18.01 26.34 34.50
N LYS A 118 -16.80 26.51 33.96
CA LYS A 118 -16.45 26.11 32.59
C LYS A 118 -16.87 24.65 32.38
N GLU A 119 -18.00 24.44 31.72
CA GLU A 119 -18.40 23.13 31.20
C GLU A 119 -17.31 22.66 30.22
N PRO A 120 -16.70 21.48 30.43
CA PRO A 120 -15.76 20.92 29.46
C PRO A 120 -16.54 20.60 28.20
N THR A 121 -16.43 21.47 27.21
CA THR A 121 -17.21 21.38 25.98
C THR A 121 -16.57 20.30 25.08
N ALA A 122 -17.27 19.77 24.08
CA ALA A 122 -16.64 18.95 23.01
C ALA A 122 -15.41 19.65 22.39
N TYR A 123 -15.43 20.98 22.49
CA TYR A 123 -14.36 21.92 22.21
C TYR A 123 -13.03 21.56 22.90
N ASP A 124 -13.03 21.15 24.17
CA ASP A 124 -11.81 20.85 24.92
C ASP A 124 -11.16 19.52 24.52
N ILE A 125 -11.87 18.62 23.83
CA ILE A 125 -11.30 17.36 23.29
C ILE A 125 -10.71 17.59 21.88
N ILE A 126 -11.28 18.53 21.13
CA ILE A 126 -10.92 18.81 19.74
C ILE A 126 -9.83 19.89 19.64
N GLN A 127 -9.84 20.85 20.56
CA GLN A 127 -8.69 21.74 20.80
C GLN A 127 -7.62 21.11 21.69
N ASN A 128 -7.92 19.99 22.37
CA ASN A 128 -6.91 19.32 23.17
C ASN A 128 -5.76 18.89 22.26
N ASP A 129 -4.54 19.21 22.69
CA ASP A 129 -3.33 18.61 22.17
C ASP A 129 -3.42 17.08 22.15
N SER A 130 -4.32 16.44 22.91
CA SER A 130 -4.52 14.98 22.94
C SER A 130 -4.94 14.35 21.59
N LEU A 131 -5.91 14.90 20.85
CA LEU A 131 -6.30 14.37 19.53
C LEU A 131 -5.16 14.58 18.53
N THR A 132 -4.59 15.78 18.51
CA THR A 132 -3.48 16.11 17.62
C THR A 132 -2.24 15.26 17.91
N ASN A 133 -1.91 15.05 19.18
CA ASN A 133 -0.81 14.19 19.62
C ASN A 133 -1.07 12.72 19.27
N CYS A 134 -2.29 12.21 19.54
CA CYS A 134 -2.68 10.86 19.15
C CYS A 134 -2.53 10.64 17.64
N MET A 135 -2.99 11.61 16.83
CA MET A 135 -2.87 11.55 15.37
C MET A 135 -1.41 11.63 14.93
N ASN A 136 -0.60 12.52 15.52
CA ASN A 136 0.81 12.65 15.17
C ASN A 136 1.60 11.38 15.50
N LEU A 137 1.38 10.80 16.69
CA LEU A 137 2.03 9.55 17.10
C LEU A 137 1.62 8.39 16.18
N SER A 138 0.32 8.28 15.88
CA SER A 138 -0.20 7.20 15.03
C SER A 138 0.26 7.36 13.57
N LEU A 139 0.24 8.57 13.01
CA LEU A 139 0.72 8.82 11.66
C LEU A 139 2.24 8.67 11.55
N GLY A 140 2.99 9.10 12.57
CA GLY A 140 4.43 8.90 12.65
C GLY A 140 4.79 7.43 12.64
N LEU A 141 4.15 6.64 13.51
CA LEU A 141 4.33 5.19 13.55
C LEU A 141 3.94 4.53 12.23
N TYR A 142 2.81 4.91 11.64
CA TYR A 142 2.39 4.40 10.33
C TYR A 142 3.45 4.67 9.26
N ARG A 143 4.01 5.88 9.19
CA ARG A 143 5.06 6.23 8.21
C ARG A 143 6.31 5.38 8.40
N THR A 144 6.75 5.20 9.64
CA THR A 144 7.91 4.35 9.95
C THR A 144 7.66 2.90 9.54
N LEU A 145 6.50 2.34 9.91
CA LEU A 145 6.16 0.95 9.60
C LEU A 145 5.96 0.73 8.11
N SER A 146 5.22 1.60 7.45
CA SER A 146 5.00 1.53 6.00
C SER A 146 6.32 1.71 5.24
N GLY A 147 7.19 2.60 5.68
CA GLY A 147 8.52 2.79 5.08
C GLY A 147 9.36 1.52 5.15
N GLN A 148 9.42 0.85 6.32
CA GLN A 148 10.17 -0.40 6.43
C GLN A 148 9.61 -1.54 5.60
N LEU A 149 8.27 -1.65 5.53
CA LEU A 149 7.63 -2.65 4.69
C LEU A 149 7.88 -2.40 3.21
N ASN A 150 7.85 -1.14 2.78
CA ASN A 150 8.19 -0.76 1.41
C ASN A 150 9.67 -1.04 1.09
N ASN A 151 10.59 -0.72 2.01
CA ASN A 151 12.01 -0.99 1.79
C ASN A 151 12.28 -2.49 1.65
N ALA A 152 11.75 -3.31 2.58
CA ALA A 152 11.89 -4.77 2.50
C ALA A 152 11.26 -5.34 1.22
N TRP A 153 10.15 -4.75 0.78
CA TRP A 153 9.53 -5.10 -0.49
C TRP A 153 10.43 -4.75 -1.67
N GLU A 154 10.93 -3.53 -1.77
CA GLU A 154 11.82 -3.05 -2.82
C GLU A 154 13.12 -3.86 -2.91
N GLU A 155 13.74 -4.17 -1.77
CA GLU A 155 14.92 -5.03 -1.70
C GLU A 155 14.63 -6.41 -2.28
N TRP A 156 13.52 -7.03 -1.88
CA TRP A 156 13.11 -8.33 -2.43
C TRP A 156 12.84 -8.27 -3.94
N GLN A 157 12.20 -7.20 -4.42
CA GLN A 157 11.99 -7.01 -5.85
C GLN A 157 13.30 -6.94 -6.60
N GLN A 158 14.27 -6.19 -6.06
CA GLN A 158 15.57 -6.03 -6.68
C GLN A 158 16.32 -7.36 -6.76
N GLU A 159 16.31 -8.16 -5.69
CA GLU A 159 16.90 -9.50 -5.69
C GLU A 159 16.25 -10.40 -6.75
N LEU A 160 14.92 -10.44 -6.80
CA LEU A 160 14.21 -11.24 -7.80
C LEU A 160 14.51 -10.77 -9.21
N ARG A 161 14.50 -9.46 -9.45
CA ARG A 161 14.82 -8.85 -10.75
C ARG A 161 16.23 -9.18 -11.20
N GLN A 162 17.21 -9.21 -10.29
CA GLN A 162 18.57 -9.63 -10.61
C GLN A 162 18.65 -11.12 -10.96
N GLN A 163 17.93 -11.98 -10.23
CA GLN A 163 17.91 -13.42 -10.50
C GLN A 163 17.27 -13.75 -11.86
N ILE A 164 16.22 -13.02 -12.25
CA ILE A 164 15.51 -13.17 -13.53
C ILE A 164 15.98 -12.17 -14.59
N HIS A 165 17.13 -11.51 -14.44
CA HIS A 165 17.56 -10.55 -15.45
C HIS A 165 18.02 -11.29 -16.70
N VAL A 166 17.36 -11.00 -17.83
CA VAL A 166 17.77 -11.38 -19.18
C VAL A 166 17.66 -10.12 -20.04
N ASP A 167 18.74 -9.79 -20.76
CA ASP A 167 18.78 -8.60 -21.60
C ASP A 167 17.81 -8.73 -22.78
N ASN A 168 17.03 -7.69 -23.06
CA ASN A 168 16.05 -7.71 -24.15
C ASN A 168 16.68 -8.08 -25.50
N LYS A 169 17.95 -7.69 -25.72
CA LYS A 169 18.72 -8.06 -26.92
C LYS A 169 18.92 -9.58 -27.04
N THR A 170 19.20 -10.25 -25.94
CA THR A 170 19.36 -11.73 -25.91
C THR A 170 18.02 -12.42 -26.14
N LEU A 171 16.94 -11.86 -25.60
CA LEU A 171 15.59 -12.38 -25.78
C LEU A 171 15.11 -12.23 -27.24
N GLU A 172 15.35 -11.08 -27.86
CA GLU A 172 15.07 -10.83 -29.28
C GLU A 172 15.89 -11.74 -30.20
N ALA A 173 17.15 -12.02 -29.86
CA ALA A 173 18.00 -12.95 -30.61
C ALA A 173 17.51 -14.41 -30.49
N GLN A 174 16.98 -14.81 -29.33
CA GLN A 174 16.41 -16.14 -29.11
C GLN A 174 15.03 -16.30 -29.76
N GLN A 175 14.20 -15.26 -29.78
CA GLN A 175 12.91 -15.24 -30.52
C GLN A 175 13.09 -15.48 -32.01
N LYS A 176 14.23 -15.08 -32.55
CA LYS A 176 14.62 -15.32 -33.94
C LYS A 176 15.00 -16.79 -34.19
N VAL A 177 15.42 -17.55 -33.18
CA VAL A 177 15.81 -18.96 -33.33
C VAL A 177 14.60 -19.86 -33.12
N GLY A 178 14.18 -20.55 -34.18
CA GLY A 178 12.91 -21.29 -34.23
C GLY A 178 12.66 -22.26 -33.07
N LYS A 179 13.70 -22.95 -32.57
CA LYS A 179 13.58 -23.88 -31.43
C LYS A 179 13.48 -23.19 -30.05
N LEU A 180 13.92 -21.95 -29.92
CA LEU A 180 13.93 -21.18 -28.66
C LEU A 180 12.86 -20.08 -28.62
N LYS A 181 12.16 -19.86 -29.74
CA LYS A 181 11.12 -18.83 -29.86
C LYS A 181 9.99 -19.00 -28.86
N GLU A 182 9.46 -20.21 -28.72
CA GLU A 182 8.34 -20.48 -27.79
C GLU A 182 8.75 -20.19 -26.34
N ILE A 183 9.97 -20.59 -25.94
CA ILE A 183 10.54 -20.32 -24.62
C ILE A 183 10.75 -18.82 -24.40
N ALA A 184 11.19 -18.09 -25.44
CA ALA A 184 11.38 -16.64 -25.38
C ALA A 184 10.09 -15.82 -25.32
N ASP A 185 9.07 -16.25 -26.04
CA ASP A 185 7.74 -15.65 -25.97
C ASP A 185 7.07 -15.95 -24.62
N GLU A 186 7.21 -17.16 -24.09
CA GLU A 186 6.72 -17.53 -22.76
C GLU A 186 7.42 -16.71 -21.66
N TYR A 187 8.74 -16.56 -21.74
CA TYR A 187 9.52 -15.73 -20.81
C TYR A 187 9.06 -14.27 -20.81
N SER A 188 8.89 -13.66 -22.00
CA SER A 188 8.45 -12.27 -22.12
C SER A 188 7.05 -12.06 -21.52
N ASN A 189 6.13 -12.97 -21.83
CA ASN A 189 4.78 -12.92 -21.28
C ASN A 189 4.75 -13.08 -19.76
N LEU A 190 5.56 -14.02 -19.23
CA LEU A 190 5.65 -14.26 -17.80
C LEU A 190 6.33 -13.10 -17.06
N ARG A 191 7.36 -12.48 -17.66
CA ARG A 191 8.02 -11.28 -17.15
C ARG A 191 7.06 -10.09 -17.07
N ASN A 192 6.25 -9.85 -18.09
CA ASN A 192 5.26 -8.78 -18.06
C ASN A 192 4.20 -8.99 -16.97
N LYS A 193 3.75 -10.24 -16.76
CA LYS A 193 2.82 -10.58 -15.67
C LYS A 193 3.48 -10.42 -14.29
N PHE A 194 4.74 -10.81 -14.16
CA PHE A 194 5.53 -10.62 -12.94
C PHE A 194 5.66 -9.12 -12.63
N ASP A 195 6.04 -8.31 -13.62
CA ASP A 195 6.19 -6.87 -13.47
C ASP A 195 4.90 -6.21 -13.02
N ALA A 196 3.75 -6.61 -13.59
CA ALA A 196 2.44 -6.11 -13.19
C ALA A 196 2.08 -6.47 -11.73
N LEU A 197 2.34 -7.71 -11.30
CA LEU A 197 2.06 -8.15 -9.93
C LEU A 197 2.97 -7.50 -8.89
N VAL A 198 4.19 -7.16 -9.27
CA VAL A 198 5.21 -6.60 -8.38
C VAL A 198 5.06 -5.09 -8.20
N GLN A 199 4.28 -4.39 -9.04
CA GLN A 199 4.09 -2.93 -8.93
C GLN A 199 3.44 -2.48 -7.61
N SER A 200 2.64 -3.33 -6.98
CA SER A 200 1.90 -3.00 -5.76
C SER A 200 2.34 -3.83 -4.57
N LEU A 201 2.29 -3.25 -3.36
CA LEU A 201 2.53 -4.01 -2.14
C LEU A 201 1.49 -5.14 -2.00
N PRO A 202 1.92 -6.37 -1.67
CA PRO A 202 1.01 -7.49 -1.54
C PRO A 202 0.10 -7.29 -0.33
N GLU A 203 -1.20 -7.26 -0.57
CA GLU A 203 -2.23 -7.21 0.48
C GLU A 203 -2.55 -8.60 1.03
N ASN A 204 -2.14 -9.66 0.34
CA ASN A 204 -2.26 -11.01 0.82
C ASN A 204 -0.93 -11.76 0.64
N GLY A 205 -0.70 -12.76 1.47
CA GLY A 205 0.50 -13.56 1.35
C GLY A 205 0.47 -14.53 0.17
N GLU A 206 -0.66 -14.72 -0.51
CA GLU A 206 -0.78 -15.58 -1.69
C GLU A 206 -0.08 -14.95 -2.89
N SER A 207 -0.15 -13.61 -3.00
CA SER A 207 0.60 -12.83 -3.98
C SER A 207 2.10 -13.08 -3.87
N ILE A 208 2.64 -13.20 -2.66
CA ILE A 208 4.08 -13.49 -2.46
C ILE A 208 4.44 -14.89 -2.92
N THR A 209 3.59 -15.89 -2.63
CA THR A 209 3.81 -17.26 -3.13
C THR A 209 3.71 -17.31 -4.65
N GLN A 210 2.77 -16.58 -5.24
CA GLN A 210 2.61 -16.48 -6.68
C GLN A 210 3.83 -15.82 -7.34
N ILE A 211 4.27 -14.66 -6.83
CA ILE A 211 5.44 -13.94 -7.34
C ILE A 211 6.69 -14.80 -7.24
N ARG A 212 6.88 -15.55 -6.15
CA ARG A 212 7.98 -16.51 -6.01
C ARG A 212 7.90 -17.62 -7.06
N SER A 213 6.74 -18.27 -7.21
CA SER A 213 6.56 -19.32 -8.21
C SER A 213 6.82 -18.82 -9.64
N MET A 214 6.43 -17.58 -9.93
CA MET A 214 6.68 -16.95 -11.23
C MET A 214 8.16 -16.63 -11.43
N ALA A 215 8.86 -16.17 -10.38
CA ALA A 215 10.30 -15.95 -10.43
C ALA A 215 11.08 -17.26 -10.60
N GLU A 216 10.67 -18.35 -9.94
CA GLU A 216 11.25 -19.69 -10.12
C GLU A 216 11.02 -20.22 -11.54
N HIS A 217 9.82 -20.01 -12.09
CA HIS A 217 9.51 -20.39 -13.46
C HIS A 217 10.31 -19.54 -14.46
N LEU A 218 10.42 -18.22 -14.25
CA LEU A 218 11.31 -17.36 -15.04
C LEU A 218 12.77 -17.81 -14.95
N ASN A 219 13.25 -18.20 -13.77
CA ASN A 219 14.61 -18.71 -13.61
C ASN A 219 14.82 -20.06 -14.33
N THR A 220 13.79 -20.92 -14.35
CA THR A 220 13.83 -22.19 -15.10
C THR A 220 13.87 -21.94 -16.60
N LEU A 221 13.01 -21.05 -17.11
CA LEU A 221 13.01 -20.63 -18.51
C LEU A 221 14.35 -19.97 -18.88
N ARG A 222 14.90 -19.14 -17.99
CA ARG A 222 16.25 -18.57 -18.14
C ARG A 222 17.32 -19.67 -18.22
N GLY A 223 17.25 -20.70 -17.39
CA GLY A 223 18.18 -21.84 -17.46
C GLY A 223 18.08 -22.62 -18.78
N MET A 224 16.89 -22.66 -19.37
CA MET A 224 16.65 -23.23 -20.70
C MET A 224 17.10 -22.29 -21.85
N MET A 225 17.26 -21.00 -21.57
CA MET A 225 17.75 -19.98 -22.49
C MET A 225 19.27 -19.83 -22.41
N LYS A 226 19.99 -20.21 -23.47
CA LYS A 226 21.45 -19.98 -23.52
C LYS A 226 21.74 -18.48 -23.64
N THR A 227 22.29 -17.88 -22.59
CA THR A 227 22.52 -16.42 -22.49
C THR A 227 23.91 -15.98 -22.99
N ASP A 228 24.84 -16.91 -23.24
CA ASP A 228 26.21 -16.61 -23.69
C ASP A 228 26.43 -17.08 -25.13
N TRP A 229 26.05 -16.26 -26.12
CA TRP A 229 26.28 -16.58 -27.54
C TRP A 229 27.57 -15.91 -28.00
N PRO A 230 28.50 -16.63 -28.65
CA PRO A 230 29.60 -16.01 -29.35
C PRO A 230 29.09 -14.95 -30.35
N LEU A 231 29.77 -13.82 -30.46
CA LEU A 231 29.41 -12.73 -31.39
C LEU A 231 29.23 -13.23 -32.83
N ALA A 232 30.03 -14.20 -33.26
CA ALA A 232 29.91 -14.82 -34.58
C ALA A 232 28.56 -15.56 -34.77
N VAL A 233 28.06 -16.23 -33.73
CA VAL A 233 26.77 -16.95 -33.72
C VAL A 233 25.61 -15.97 -33.75
N GLN A 234 25.69 -14.86 -33.02
CA GLN A 234 24.69 -13.77 -33.12
C GLN A 234 24.59 -13.19 -34.53
N HIS A 235 25.74 -12.86 -35.15
CA HIS A 235 25.77 -12.34 -36.52
C HIS A 235 25.22 -13.32 -37.56
N PHE A 236 25.44 -14.62 -37.38
CA PHE A 236 24.87 -15.66 -38.21
C PHE A 236 23.34 -15.68 -38.11
N PHE A 237 22.78 -15.71 -36.90
CA PHE A 237 21.34 -15.74 -36.68
C PHE A 237 20.62 -14.45 -37.09
N ASP A 238 21.24 -13.28 -36.91
CA ASP A 238 20.70 -12.00 -37.39
C ASP A 238 20.58 -11.97 -38.92
N ARG A 239 21.46 -12.67 -39.64
CA ARG A 239 21.40 -12.75 -41.11
C ARG A 239 20.32 -13.71 -41.61
N ILE A 240 20.03 -14.76 -40.84
CA ILE A 240 18.99 -15.75 -41.16
C ILE A 240 17.59 -15.21 -40.83
N ASN A 241 17.46 -14.55 -39.68
CA ASN A 241 16.16 -14.22 -39.08
C ASN A 241 15.85 -12.71 -39.00
N GLY A 242 16.74 -11.85 -39.51
CA GLY A 242 16.58 -10.40 -39.49
C GLY A 242 15.64 -9.85 -40.59
N PRO A 243 15.38 -8.52 -40.59
CA PRO A 243 14.47 -7.86 -41.54
C PRO A 243 14.90 -7.96 -43.02
N GLN A 244 16.18 -8.24 -43.26
CA GLN A 244 16.75 -8.56 -44.57
C GLN A 244 17.08 -10.06 -44.66
N SER A 245 16.13 -10.92 -44.29
CA SER A 245 16.27 -12.38 -44.32
C SER A 245 16.64 -12.84 -45.72
N GLY A 246 17.91 -13.14 -45.94
CA GLY A 246 18.43 -13.69 -47.18
C GLY A 246 18.97 -15.10 -46.91
N LYS A 247 19.05 -15.94 -47.96
CA LYS A 247 19.79 -17.21 -47.86
C LYS A 247 21.23 -16.88 -47.41
N PRO A 248 21.67 -17.30 -46.21
CA PRO A 248 23.02 -17.02 -45.75
C PRO A 248 24.02 -17.63 -46.75
N THR A 249 24.99 -16.84 -47.21
CA THR A 249 26.12 -17.38 -47.98
C THR A 249 27.05 -18.16 -47.06
N LEU A 250 27.73 -19.19 -47.57
CA LEU A 250 28.71 -19.99 -46.81
C LEU A 250 29.79 -19.15 -46.11
N SER A 251 30.03 -17.92 -46.57
CA SER A 251 30.92 -16.95 -45.90
C SER A 251 30.44 -16.47 -44.53
N THR A 252 29.20 -16.76 -44.12
CA THR A 252 28.65 -16.44 -42.79
C THR A 252 28.77 -17.55 -41.78
N LEU A 253 29.03 -18.77 -42.26
CA LEU A 253 29.26 -19.94 -41.43
C LEU A 253 30.74 -19.94 -41.06
N THR A 254 31.12 -19.11 -40.10
CA THR A 254 32.50 -19.11 -39.58
C THR A 254 32.79 -20.43 -38.86
N THR A 255 34.06 -20.77 -38.67
CA THR A 255 34.46 -21.96 -37.92
C THR A 255 33.84 -21.99 -36.52
N GLU A 256 33.78 -20.83 -35.86
CA GLU A 256 33.14 -20.67 -34.55
C GLU A 256 31.63 -20.97 -34.59
N VAL A 257 30.92 -20.55 -35.64
CA VAL A 257 29.49 -20.83 -35.82
C VAL A 257 29.26 -22.32 -36.10
N PHE A 258 30.11 -22.93 -36.91
CA PHE A 258 30.00 -24.35 -37.25
C PHE A 258 30.29 -25.25 -36.06
N GLU A 259 31.33 -24.95 -35.28
CA GLU A 259 31.66 -25.68 -34.05
C GLU A 259 30.57 -25.51 -33.02
N TRP A 260 30.03 -24.30 -32.84
CA TRP A 260 28.90 -24.07 -31.95
C TRP A 260 27.65 -24.85 -32.40
N LEU A 261 27.29 -24.82 -33.69
CA LEU A 261 26.15 -25.58 -34.23
C LEU A 261 26.33 -27.10 -34.08
N ARG A 262 27.57 -27.58 -34.12
CA ARG A 262 27.91 -28.99 -33.89
C ARG A 262 27.77 -29.37 -32.42
N ASP A 263 28.31 -28.56 -31.54
CA ASP A 263 28.34 -28.82 -30.10
C ASP A 263 26.93 -28.70 -29.48
N GLU A 264 26.05 -27.94 -30.13
CA GLU A 264 24.64 -27.75 -29.77
C GLU A 264 23.66 -28.71 -30.47
N ASP A 265 24.15 -29.68 -31.26
CA ASP A 265 23.33 -30.63 -32.01
C ASP A 265 22.28 -29.97 -32.94
N MET A 266 22.65 -28.81 -33.51
CA MET A 266 21.79 -28.02 -34.39
C MET A 266 22.20 -28.09 -35.86
N LEU A 267 23.31 -28.77 -36.20
CA LEU A 267 23.81 -28.89 -37.57
C LEU A 267 22.77 -29.50 -38.53
N GLU A 268 22.00 -30.48 -38.06
CA GLU A 268 21.00 -31.18 -38.88
C GLU A 268 19.77 -30.30 -39.18
N ASP A 269 19.55 -29.22 -38.43
CA ASP A 269 18.43 -28.30 -38.63
C ASP A 269 18.65 -27.34 -39.81
N PHE A 270 19.89 -27.22 -40.31
CA PHE A 270 20.25 -26.28 -41.37
C PHE A 270 20.58 -27.00 -42.68
N VAL A 271 19.78 -26.74 -43.72
CA VAL A 271 20.01 -27.29 -45.07
C VAL A 271 20.71 -26.27 -45.96
N ILE A 272 21.90 -26.61 -46.45
CA ILE A 272 22.63 -25.80 -47.44
C ILE A 272 21.96 -25.98 -48.81
N THR A 273 21.35 -24.92 -49.35
CA THR A 273 20.82 -24.93 -50.73
C THR A 273 21.67 -24.05 -51.64
N ARG A 274 22.12 -24.62 -52.76
CA ARG A 274 22.90 -23.89 -53.79
C ARG A 274 22.01 -22.81 -54.42
N LYS A 275 22.57 -21.60 -54.59
CA LYS A 275 21.92 -20.51 -55.32
C LYS A 275 22.00 -20.74 -56.83
#